data_AF-A0A9P6A9E3-F1
#
_entry.id   AF-A0A9P6A9E3-F1
#
_cell.length_a   1.000
_cell.length_b   1.000
_cell.length_c   1.000
_cell.angle_alpha   90.00
_cell.angle_beta   90.00
_cell.angle_gamma   90.00
#
_symmetry.space_group_name_H-M   'P 1'
#
loop_
_entity.id
_entity.type
_entity.pdbx_description
1 polymer ?
#
loop_
_entity_poly.entity_id
_entity_poly.type
_entity_poly.pdbx_seq_one_letter_code
_entity_poly.pdbx_strand_id
1 'polypeptide(L)'
;MSHFRFGRLNRSYVALGVVVLLVYMLFAHQDRLSLSSLPYRAIQPTDLTAQRIRTLPKTEVLAHAPGFSVIENLYWHNRTFYLVTDQPWRLPPIKLIASLSTDTRTPANGRVVAKIKSIRLQPVSPEVKESNQIGETISLEAAERQFGSAQVVEGPMIINNDDNFAAHYYHWIGETFLGSWRVWSNYGWRTGIKLPMIKRVAFTQQYSKDDAPPSAKPGKDIFNDKPGANIWFTEKFFPGVVWDTKAVWDNRADSGKVYRITTAVVADRAAGHSGPSAAYKPWGDVLRLPVAPDWLLTLRGRVFSEYRGDTPLSMPEKPLVVYLQRQDSSRRLVTEDHEALVDELHQLQREGVADIALEAFNSSMPFDEQVARIARATILIAVHGNGLTHSLWMTPTPRSAVFEFQPRTCTITDYSPLAIAAGVQHYMVHETDFCLPLDCPGRHCEKPGGINTIIHLKPKVVTDQIRRILAH
;
A
#
# COMPACT_ATOMS: atom_id res chain seq x y z
N MET A 1 64.63 8.23 61.21
CA MET A 1 63.51 9.16 61.56
C MET A 1 62.44 8.94 60.50
N SER A 2 61.20 8.53 60.74
CA SER A 2 60.33 8.49 61.91
C SER A 2 59.37 7.30 61.79
N HIS A 3 59.09 6.63 62.92
CA HIS A 3 58.05 5.62 63.03
C HIS A 3 56.67 6.27 63.05
N PHE A 4 55.74 5.87 62.17
CA PHE A 4 54.31 6.08 62.39
C PHE A 4 53.64 4.77 62.77
N ARG A 5 53.23 4.70 64.04
CA ARG A 5 52.41 3.63 64.61
C ARG A 5 50.98 3.77 64.09
N PHE A 6 50.43 2.71 63.50
CA PHE A 6 48.97 2.60 63.30
C PHE A 6 48.30 2.45 64.67
N GLY A 7 47.58 3.49 65.07
CA GLY A 7 46.75 3.49 66.27
C GLY A 7 45.61 2.49 66.16
N ARG A 8 45.38 1.74 67.25
CA ARG A 8 44.20 0.89 67.46
C ARG A 8 42.93 1.68 67.11
N LEU A 9 42.21 1.27 66.08
CA LEU A 9 40.82 1.71 65.89
C LEU A 9 40.04 1.32 67.15
N ASN A 10 39.51 2.33 67.83
CA ASN A 10 38.74 2.17 69.05
C ASN A 10 37.50 1.31 68.74
N ARG A 11 37.32 0.18 69.43
CA ARG A 11 36.19 -0.76 69.21
C ARG A 11 34.83 -0.06 69.25
N SER A 12 34.74 1.07 69.96
CA SER A 12 33.56 1.93 70.04
C SER A 12 33.15 2.55 68.70
N TYR A 13 34.09 2.92 67.82
CA TYR A 13 33.77 3.50 66.50
C TYR A 13 33.30 2.44 65.50
N VAL A 14 33.84 1.22 65.58
CA VAL A 14 33.35 0.09 64.78
C VAL A 14 31.94 -0.32 65.24
N ALA A 15 31.71 -0.35 66.56
CA ALA A 15 30.38 -0.62 67.11
C ALA A 15 29.36 0.46 66.70
N LEU A 16 29.74 1.74 66.73
CA LEU A 16 28.87 2.84 66.30
C LEU A 16 28.56 2.75 64.80
N GLY A 17 29.56 2.43 63.96
CA GLY A 17 29.36 2.20 62.53
C GLY A 17 28.40 1.04 62.24
N VAL A 18 28.51 -0.06 62.99
CA VAL A 18 27.60 -1.21 62.85
C VAL A 18 26.19 -0.88 63.32
N VAL A 19 26.04 -0.12 64.42
CA VAL A 19 24.72 0.33 64.90
C VAL A 19 24.07 1.28 63.90
N VAL A 20 24.81 2.25 63.34
CA VAL A 20 24.28 3.15 62.30
C VAL A 20 23.89 2.37 61.04
N LEU A 21 24.66 1.35 60.64
CA LEU A 21 24.33 0.51 59.49
C LEU A 21 23.10 -0.37 59.76
N LEU A 22 22.95 -0.90 60.98
CA LEU A 22 21.78 -1.68 61.40
C LEU A 22 20.53 -0.81 61.51
N VAL A 23 20.66 0.41 62.03
CA VAL A 23 19.57 1.40 62.09
C VAL A 23 19.20 1.84 60.68
N TYR A 24 20.16 2.09 59.79
CA TYR A 24 19.89 2.37 58.38
C TYR A 24 19.21 1.18 57.68
N MET A 25 19.63 -0.07 57.95
CA MET A 25 18.95 -1.25 57.42
C MET A 25 17.55 -1.46 58.02
N LEU A 26 17.33 -1.09 59.28
CA LEU A 26 16.01 -1.09 59.93
C LEU A 26 15.09 -0.02 59.32
N PHE A 27 15.58 1.19 59.07
CA PHE A 27 14.82 2.27 58.44
C PHE A 27 14.62 2.02 56.93
N ALA A 28 15.62 1.52 56.22
CA ALA A 28 15.49 1.10 54.81
C ALA A 28 14.53 -0.10 54.65
N HIS A 29 14.32 -0.89 55.70
CA HIS A 29 13.25 -1.89 55.75
C HIS A 29 11.89 -1.31 56.15
N GLN A 30 11.82 -0.21 56.89
CA GLN A 30 10.57 0.43 57.29
C GLN A 30 9.91 1.26 56.18
N ASP A 31 10.65 1.69 55.16
CA ASP A 31 10.07 2.28 53.93
C ASP A 31 9.53 1.24 52.93
N ARG A 32 9.58 -0.05 53.29
CA ARG A 32 8.64 -1.05 52.76
C ARG A 32 7.38 -1.11 53.62
N LEU A 33 6.78 0.05 53.90
CA LEU A 33 5.35 0.10 54.12
C LEU A 33 4.70 -0.31 52.78
N SER A 34 4.50 -1.62 52.69
CA SER A 34 3.66 -2.32 51.74
C SER A 34 2.41 -1.49 51.41
N LEU A 35 2.43 -0.79 50.27
CA LEU A 35 1.21 -0.43 49.54
C LEU A 35 0.38 -1.69 49.18
N SER A 36 0.94 -2.89 49.37
CA SER A 36 0.28 -4.19 49.24
C SER A 36 -0.69 -4.57 50.38
N SER A 37 -0.90 -3.75 51.41
CA SER A 37 -1.86 -4.05 52.49
C SER A 37 -3.19 -3.31 52.39
N LEU A 38 -3.37 -2.44 51.40
CA LEU A 38 -4.72 -2.17 50.94
C LEU A 38 -5.12 -3.37 50.10
N PRO A 39 -6.22 -4.09 50.41
CA PRO A 39 -6.82 -4.94 49.41
C PRO A 39 -7.27 -3.99 48.30
N TYR A 40 -6.42 -3.80 47.30
CA TYR A 40 -6.87 -3.38 45.98
C TYR A 40 -7.71 -4.56 45.51
N ARG A 41 -8.97 -4.60 45.99
CA ARG A 41 -10.01 -5.40 45.37
C ARG A 41 -9.96 -4.93 43.94
N ALA A 42 -9.38 -5.74 43.07
CA ALA A 42 -9.56 -5.57 41.65
C ALA A 42 -11.06 -5.35 41.48
N ILE A 43 -11.44 -4.17 41.01
CA ILE A 43 -12.82 -3.88 40.66
C ILE A 43 -13.06 -4.81 39.48
N GLN A 44 -13.50 -6.04 39.76
CA GLN A 44 -14.01 -6.96 38.77
C GLN A 44 -15.32 -6.31 38.34
N PRO A 45 -15.38 -5.67 37.17
CA PRO A 45 -16.62 -5.08 36.72
C PRO A 45 -17.44 -6.27 36.24
N THR A 46 -18.18 -6.91 37.16
CA THR A 46 -19.33 -7.76 36.85
C THR A 46 -20.51 -6.86 36.48
N ASP A 47 -20.25 -5.82 35.70
CA ASP A 47 -21.25 -4.93 35.14
C ASP A 47 -21.61 -5.48 33.76
N LEU A 48 -22.88 -5.84 33.59
CA LEU A 48 -23.47 -6.28 32.33
C LEU A 48 -23.15 -5.29 31.19
N THR A 49 -23.05 -3.99 31.50
CA THR A 49 -22.66 -2.95 30.54
C THR A 49 -21.22 -3.12 30.08
N ALA A 50 -20.29 -3.40 30.99
CA ALA A 50 -18.89 -3.64 30.64
C ALA A 50 -18.71 -4.94 29.85
N GLN A 51 -19.56 -5.96 30.07
CA GLN A 51 -19.58 -7.17 29.25
C GLN A 51 -20.16 -6.89 27.85
N ARG A 52 -21.24 -6.12 27.76
CA ARG A 52 -21.86 -5.69 26.49
C ARG A 52 -20.90 -4.88 25.61
N ILE A 53 -20.22 -3.88 26.19
CA ILE A 53 -19.19 -3.08 25.47
C ILE A 53 -18.03 -3.97 24.96
N ARG A 54 -17.70 -5.05 25.67
CA ARG A 54 -16.65 -5.99 25.26
C ARG A 54 -17.10 -7.01 24.22
N THR A 55 -18.39 -7.31 24.15
CA THR A 55 -18.95 -8.34 23.25
C THR A 55 -19.39 -7.77 21.90
N LEU A 56 -19.80 -6.50 21.85
CA LEU A 56 -20.04 -5.82 20.57
C LEU A 56 -18.72 -5.70 19.79
N PRO A 57 -18.61 -6.24 18.57
CA PRO A 57 -17.38 -6.13 17.79
C PRO A 57 -17.14 -4.68 17.37
N LYS A 58 -16.11 -4.05 17.91
CA LYS A 58 -15.76 -2.66 17.60
C LYS A 58 -14.74 -2.60 16.48
N THR A 59 -14.81 -1.53 15.70
CA THR A 59 -13.88 -1.26 14.61
C THR A 59 -12.52 -0.85 15.18
N GLU A 60 -11.47 -1.53 14.72
CA GLU A 60 -10.08 -1.18 15.01
C GLU A 60 -9.32 -0.96 13.70
N VAL A 61 -8.52 0.09 13.62
CA VAL A 61 -7.61 0.31 12.50
C VAL A 61 -6.25 -0.25 12.88
N LEU A 62 -5.93 -1.40 12.32
CA LEU A 62 -4.74 -2.19 12.63
C LEU A 62 -3.49 -1.68 11.92
N ALA A 63 -3.61 -1.08 10.75
CA ALA A 63 -2.51 -0.40 10.07
C ALA A 63 -3.08 0.65 9.11
N HIS A 64 -2.34 1.73 8.90
CA HIS A 64 -2.83 2.86 8.12
C HIS A 64 -1.71 3.62 7.44
N ALA A 65 -1.95 3.95 6.18
CA ALA A 65 -1.44 5.12 5.49
C ALA A 65 -2.61 5.76 4.72
N PRO A 66 -2.56 7.06 4.37
CA PRO A 66 -3.56 7.67 3.49
C PRO A 66 -3.91 6.78 2.29
N GLY A 67 -5.20 6.48 2.12
CA GLY A 67 -5.74 5.61 1.08
C GLY A 67 -5.67 4.10 1.35
N PHE A 68 -4.92 3.64 2.35
CA PHE A 68 -4.68 2.22 2.59
C PHE A 68 -4.80 1.88 4.07
N SER A 69 -5.80 1.08 4.44
CA SER A 69 -6.06 0.75 5.84
C SER A 69 -6.38 -0.72 6.03
N VAL A 70 -5.73 -1.35 7.03
CA VAL A 70 -6.16 -2.65 7.56
C VAL A 70 -7.12 -2.38 8.71
N ILE A 71 -8.37 -2.82 8.58
CA ILE A 71 -9.46 -2.53 9.50
C ILE A 71 -10.09 -3.84 9.97
N GLU A 72 -10.18 -4.02 11.27
CA GLU A 72 -10.97 -5.10 11.88
C GLU A 72 -12.39 -4.62 12.14
N ASN A 73 -13.37 -5.49 11.92
CA ASN A 73 -14.81 -5.20 12.11
C ASN A 73 -15.27 -3.93 11.37
N LEU A 74 -15.05 -3.89 10.06
CA LEU A 74 -15.59 -2.83 9.20
C LEU A 74 -17.05 -3.12 8.90
N TYR A 75 -17.95 -2.23 9.30
CA TYR A 75 -19.37 -2.37 9.03
C TYR A 75 -19.74 -1.72 7.71
N TRP A 76 -20.75 -2.25 7.04
CA TRP A 76 -21.29 -1.68 5.83
C TRP A 76 -22.81 -1.82 5.79
N HIS A 77 -23.48 -0.74 5.40
CA HIS A 77 -24.92 -0.71 5.22
C HIS A 77 -25.29 0.38 4.20
N ASN A 78 -26.18 0.05 3.26
CA ASN A 78 -26.71 0.98 2.26
C ASN A 78 -25.62 1.87 1.62
N ARG A 79 -24.61 1.23 1.01
CA ARG A 79 -23.50 1.90 0.29
C ARG A 79 -22.59 2.78 1.18
N THR A 80 -22.70 2.69 2.50
CA THR A 80 -21.90 3.46 3.46
C THR A 80 -21.09 2.52 4.35
N PHE A 81 -19.79 2.78 4.49
CA PHE A 81 -18.94 2.14 5.50
C PHE A 81 -19.16 2.78 6.88
N TYR A 82 -19.16 1.97 7.93
CA TYR A 82 -19.29 2.43 9.31
C TYR A 82 -18.12 1.92 10.15
N LEU A 83 -17.43 2.85 10.82
CA LEU A 83 -16.46 2.55 11.86
C LEU A 83 -17.16 2.73 13.21
N VAL A 84 -17.46 1.63 13.90
CA VAL A 84 -18.23 1.61 15.14
C VAL A 84 -17.28 1.41 16.31
N THR A 85 -17.07 2.40 17.17
CA THR A 85 -16.06 2.31 18.23
C THR A 85 -16.42 3.16 19.45
N ASP A 86 -15.91 2.79 20.62
CA ASP A 86 -15.91 3.62 21.83
C ASP A 86 -14.61 4.45 21.97
N GLN A 87 -13.67 4.33 21.03
CA GLN A 87 -12.39 5.05 21.03
C GLN A 87 -12.13 5.78 19.70
N PRO A 88 -13.00 6.73 19.29
CA PRO A 88 -12.93 7.37 17.98
C PRO A 88 -11.64 8.16 17.73
N TRP A 89 -10.93 8.60 18.78
CA TRP A 89 -9.63 9.28 18.67
C TRP A 89 -8.48 8.38 18.18
N ARG A 90 -8.68 7.05 18.15
CA ARG A 90 -7.72 6.11 17.55
C ARG A 90 -7.89 5.96 16.04
N LEU A 91 -8.97 6.51 15.47
CA LEU A 91 -9.26 6.39 14.06
C LEU A 91 -8.57 7.52 13.27
N PRO A 92 -7.94 7.21 12.12
CA PRO A 92 -7.54 8.24 11.18
C PRO A 92 -8.74 9.05 10.68
N PRO A 93 -8.54 10.30 10.21
CA PRO A 93 -9.58 11.06 9.54
C PRO A 93 -10.22 10.27 8.39
N ILE A 94 -11.56 10.25 8.32
CA ILE A 94 -12.30 9.47 7.30
C ILE A 94 -11.80 9.73 5.88
N LYS A 95 -11.50 11.00 5.55
CA LYS A 95 -11.00 11.41 4.23
C LYS A 95 -9.70 10.72 3.81
N LEU A 96 -8.95 10.14 4.76
CA LEU A 96 -7.72 9.39 4.53
C LEU A 96 -7.96 7.87 4.47
N ILE A 97 -9.17 7.39 4.79
CA ILE A 97 -9.55 5.97 4.73
C ILE A 97 -10.40 5.70 3.49
N ALA A 98 -11.46 6.49 3.30
CA ALA A 98 -12.42 6.34 2.20
C ALA A 98 -12.94 7.72 1.77
N SER A 99 -12.96 7.98 0.46
CA SER A 99 -13.31 9.28 -0.12
C SER A 99 -14.40 9.18 -1.19
N LEU A 100 -15.01 10.32 -1.54
CA LEU A 100 -16.28 10.39 -2.26
C LEU A 100 -16.19 10.07 -3.76
N SER A 101 -15.02 10.28 -4.38
CA SER A 101 -14.68 9.89 -5.74
C SER A 101 -13.23 10.30 -6.05
N THR A 102 -12.56 9.65 -7.01
CA THR A 102 -11.34 10.20 -7.62
C THR A 102 -11.60 11.18 -8.75
N ASP A 103 -12.82 11.21 -9.29
CA ASP A 103 -13.22 12.19 -10.30
C ASP A 103 -13.83 13.43 -9.63
N THR A 104 -13.00 14.46 -9.48
CA THR A 104 -13.41 15.77 -8.95
C THR A 104 -14.48 16.46 -9.81
N ARG A 105 -14.76 15.97 -11.02
CA ARG A 105 -15.79 16.49 -11.93
C ARG A 105 -17.16 15.88 -11.65
N THR A 106 -17.25 14.77 -10.90
CA THR A 106 -18.53 14.20 -10.49
C THR A 106 -18.83 14.74 -9.08
N PRO A 107 -19.86 15.58 -8.91
CA PRO A 107 -20.23 16.04 -7.58
C PRO A 107 -20.53 14.82 -6.71
N ALA A 108 -20.18 14.89 -5.43
CA ALA A 108 -20.43 13.81 -4.48
C ALA A 108 -21.93 13.42 -4.37
N ASN A 109 -22.85 14.19 -4.97
CA ASN A 109 -24.30 13.98 -5.00
C ASN A 109 -24.89 13.66 -3.61
N GLY A 110 -24.27 14.18 -2.53
CA GLY A 110 -24.67 13.87 -1.16
C GLY A 110 -24.42 12.43 -0.70
N ARG A 111 -23.74 11.60 -1.50
CA ARG A 111 -23.32 10.24 -1.09
C ARG A 111 -22.45 10.34 0.16
N VAL A 112 -22.61 9.42 1.11
CA VAL A 112 -21.71 9.30 2.26
C VAL A 112 -20.98 7.97 2.11
N VAL A 113 -19.67 8.02 1.89
CA VAL A 113 -18.86 6.81 1.70
C VAL A 113 -18.50 6.13 3.01
N ALA A 114 -18.30 6.91 4.07
CA ALA A 114 -17.95 6.38 5.37
C ALA A 114 -18.42 7.30 6.51
N LYS A 115 -18.75 6.69 7.65
CA LYS A 115 -19.12 7.37 8.90
C LYS A 115 -18.42 6.74 10.09
N ILE A 116 -18.13 7.53 11.11
CA ILE A 116 -17.74 7.03 12.43
C ILE A 116 -18.97 7.08 13.34
N LYS A 117 -19.29 5.95 13.97
CA LYS A 117 -20.31 5.83 15.02
C LYS A 117 -19.59 5.67 16.36
N SER A 118 -19.65 6.72 17.17
CA SER A 118 -18.92 6.82 18.42
C SER A 118 -19.84 6.45 19.58
N ILE A 119 -19.55 5.33 20.23
CA ILE A 119 -20.33 4.85 21.36
C ILE A 119 -20.05 5.76 22.55
N ARG A 120 -21.05 6.54 22.97
CA ARG A 120 -20.94 7.47 24.10
C ARG A 120 -22.19 7.40 24.97
N LEU A 121 -22.03 7.80 26.23
CA LEU A 121 -23.16 8.08 27.12
C LEU A 121 -23.79 9.43 26.76
N GLN A 122 -24.97 9.69 27.34
CA GLN A 122 -25.61 11.00 27.23
C GLN A 122 -24.72 12.11 27.83
N PRO A 123 -24.78 13.34 27.30
CA PRO A 123 -24.14 14.49 27.90
C PRO A 123 -24.50 14.62 29.39
N VAL A 124 -23.48 14.76 30.24
CA VAL A 124 -23.69 14.96 31.68
C VAL A 124 -24.11 16.39 32.04
N SER A 125 -24.00 17.32 31.08
CA SER A 125 -24.31 18.73 31.25
C SER A 125 -24.61 19.39 29.90
N PRO A 126 -25.46 20.45 29.83
CA PRO A 126 -25.72 21.19 28.59
C PRO A 126 -24.48 21.81 27.91
N GLU A 127 -23.40 22.01 28.67
CA GLU A 127 -22.11 22.53 28.19
C GLU A 127 -21.33 21.50 27.37
N VAL A 128 -21.64 20.20 27.52
CA VAL A 128 -21.04 19.14 26.71
C VAL A 128 -21.71 19.14 25.34
N LYS A 129 -21.09 19.82 24.39
CA LYS A 129 -21.61 19.94 23.02
C LYS A 129 -21.12 18.80 22.14
N GLU A 130 -22.02 18.28 21.31
CA GLU A 130 -21.71 17.30 20.26
C GLU A 130 -20.95 17.91 19.07
N SER A 131 -21.05 19.23 18.89
CA SER A 131 -20.31 19.96 17.86
C SER A 131 -18.80 19.73 18.03
N ASN A 132 -18.13 19.33 16.95
CA ASN A 132 -16.69 19.03 16.87
C ASN A 132 -16.25 17.69 17.49
N GLN A 133 -17.18 16.84 17.92
CA GLN A 133 -16.84 15.47 18.31
C GLN A 133 -16.42 14.62 17.10
N ILE A 134 -15.47 13.71 17.31
CA ILE A 134 -15.07 12.75 16.25
C ILE A 134 -16.19 11.73 16.08
N GLY A 135 -16.87 11.76 14.93
CA GLY A 135 -17.96 10.83 14.63
C GLY A 135 -19.28 11.14 15.34
N GLU A 136 -20.35 10.54 14.80
CA GLU A 136 -21.71 10.70 15.29
C GLU A 136 -21.91 9.85 16.55
N THR A 137 -22.41 10.47 17.63
CA THR A 137 -22.73 9.77 18.88
C THR A 137 -23.83 8.73 18.67
N ILE A 138 -23.63 7.54 19.25
CA ILE A 138 -24.61 6.46 19.34
C ILE A 138 -24.59 5.86 20.75
N SER A 139 -25.74 5.51 21.32
CA SER A 139 -25.76 4.77 22.59
C SER A 139 -25.34 3.32 22.37
N LEU A 140 -24.86 2.64 23.42
CA LEU A 140 -24.53 1.21 23.35
C LEU A 140 -25.72 0.37 22.87
N GLU A 141 -26.91 0.62 23.40
CA GLU A 141 -28.13 -0.10 23.02
C GLU A 141 -28.49 0.11 21.54
N ALA A 142 -28.39 1.35 21.04
CA ALA A 142 -28.62 1.64 19.63
C ALA A 142 -27.56 1.00 18.73
N ALA A 143 -26.30 0.99 19.17
CA ALA A 143 -25.21 0.33 18.46
C ALA A 143 -25.42 -1.19 18.38
N GLU A 144 -25.82 -1.84 19.47
CA GLU A 144 -26.16 -3.28 19.47
C GLU A 144 -27.36 -3.58 18.58
N ARG A 145 -28.41 -2.75 18.66
CA ARG A 145 -29.62 -2.91 17.83
C ARG A 145 -29.29 -2.80 16.34
N GLN A 146 -28.43 -1.86 15.97
CA GLN A 146 -28.08 -1.60 14.57
C GLN A 146 -26.99 -2.54 14.04
N PHE A 147 -25.95 -2.83 14.82
CA PHE A 147 -24.74 -3.51 14.36
C PHE A 147 -24.52 -4.89 14.99
N GLY A 148 -25.16 -5.21 16.12
CA GLY A 148 -24.95 -6.45 16.87
C GLY A 148 -25.44 -7.71 16.17
N SER A 149 -26.37 -7.59 15.21
CA SER A 149 -26.87 -8.70 14.38
C SER A 149 -26.39 -8.66 12.92
N ALA A 150 -25.30 -7.92 12.66
CA ALA A 150 -24.76 -7.77 11.32
C ALA A 150 -24.38 -9.12 10.70
N GLN A 151 -24.71 -9.29 9.41
CA GLN A 151 -24.33 -10.45 8.62
C GLN A 151 -22.82 -10.47 8.45
N VAL A 152 -22.17 -11.58 8.79
CA VAL A 152 -20.72 -11.67 8.76
C VAL A 152 -20.22 -11.95 7.35
N VAL A 153 -19.28 -11.14 6.89
CA VAL A 153 -18.48 -11.37 5.68
C VAL A 153 -17.06 -11.65 6.13
N GLU A 154 -16.64 -12.91 6.01
CA GLU A 154 -15.32 -13.31 6.46
C GLU A 154 -14.20 -12.70 5.60
N GLY A 155 -13.24 -12.08 6.28
CA GLY A 155 -11.98 -11.61 5.72
C GLY A 155 -10.82 -12.59 5.95
N PRO A 156 -9.57 -12.19 5.64
CA PRO A 156 -9.20 -10.89 5.05
C PRO A 156 -9.73 -10.70 3.63
N MET A 157 -10.26 -9.50 3.37
CA MET A 157 -10.72 -9.05 2.05
C MET A 157 -9.97 -7.79 1.63
N ILE A 158 -9.48 -7.71 0.39
CA ILE A 158 -9.08 -6.41 -0.19
C ILE A 158 -10.30 -5.73 -0.78
N ILE A 159 -10.51 -4.46 -0.47
CA ILE A 159 -11.60 -3.65 -0.99
C ILE A 159 -11.01 -2.53 -1.85
N ASN A 160 -11.15 -2.64 -3.17
CA ASN A 160 -10.93 -1.52 -4.07
C ASN A 160 -12.15 -0.59 -4.04
N ASN A 161 -11.99 0.58 -3.43
CA ASN A 161 -13.01 1.62 -3.34
C ASN A 161 -12.84 2.72 -4.42
N ASP A 162 -12.07 2.48 -5.48
CA ASP A 162 -11.98 3.39 -6.62
C ASP A 162 -13.17 3.22 -7.58
N ASP A 163 -13.62 4.30 -8.21
CA ASP A 163 -14.81 4.35 -9.06
C ASP A 163 -14.55 4.53 -10.56
N ASN A 164 -13.30 4.78 -10.98
CA ASN A 164 -13.06 5.30 -12.33
C ASN A 164 -11.97 4.57 -13.12
N PHE A 165 -11.13 3.76 -12.49
CA PHE A 165 -9.89 3.33 -13.15
C PHE A 165 -9.55 1.85 -13.03
N ALA A 166 -10.28 1.09 -12.21
CA ALA A 166 -10.02 -0.33 -12.00
C ALA A 166 -10.06 -1.18 -13.28
N ALA A 167 -10.73 -0.72 -14.34
CA ALA A 167 -10.78 -1.36 -15.66
C ALA A 167 -9.43 -1.37 -16.43
N HIS A 168 -8.36 -0.89 -15.80
CA HIS A 168 -7.03 -0.86 -16.38
C HIS A 168 -6.00 -1.34 -15.35
N TYR A 169 -5.13 -2.26 -15.76
CA TYR A 169 -4.25 -3.00 -14.85
C TYR A 169 -3.27 -2.15 -14.06
N TYR A 170 -2.73 -1.09 -14.64
CA TYR A 170 -1.89 -0.14 -13.90
C TYR A 170 -2.62 0.45 -12.67
N HIS A 171 -3.92 0.74 -12.78
CA HIS A 171 -4.67 1.34 -11.68
C HIS A 171 -5.09 0.31 -10.61
N TRP A 172 -5.40 -0.92 -11.03
CA TRP A 172 -5.60 -2.03 -10.09
C TRP A 172 -4.27 -2.47 -9.45
N ILE A 173 -3.38 -3.09 -10.23
CA ILE A 173 -2.16 -3.72 -9.73
C ILE A 173 -1.16 -2.68 -9.20
N GLY A 174 -0.95 -1.60 -9.94
CA GLY A 174 -0.05 -0.53 -9.55
C GLY A 174 -0.63 0.34 -8.44
N GLU A 175 -1.71 1.06 -8.72
CA GLU A 175 -2.16 2.16 -7.82
C GLU A 175 -2.89 1.69 -6.56
N THR A 176 -3.62 0.58 -6.59
CA THR A 176 -4.47 0.16 -5.46
C THR A 176 -3.96 -1.11 -4.77
N PHE A 177 -3.66 -2.15 -5.53
CA PHE A 177 -3.16 -3.41 -4.99
C PHE A 177 -1.78 -3.25 -4.31
N LEU A 178 -0.82 -2.55 -4.93
CA LEU A 178 0.52 -2.38 -4.35
C LEU A 178 0.47 -1.76 -2.95
N GLY A 179 -0.32 -0.68 -2.78
CA GLY A 179 -0.50 -0.03 -1.49
C GLY A 179 -1.24 -0.92 -0.48
N SER A 180 -2.26 -1.65 -0.94
CA SER A 180 -2.99 -2.64 -0.12
C SER A 180 -2.05 -3.72 0.41
N TRP A 181 -1.21 -4.27 -0.46
CA TRP A 181 -0.26 -5.29 -0.11
C TRP A 181 0.83 -4.77 0.83
N ARG A 182 1.28 -3.52 0.63
CA ARG A 182 2.26 -2.86 1.49
C ARG A 182 1.73 -2.66 2.91
N VAL A 183 0.52 -2.12 3.07
CA VAL A 183 -0.07 -1.91 4.40
C VAL A 183 -0.40 -3.24 5.10
N TRP A 184 -0.83 -4.25 4.35
CA TRP A 184 -1.05 -5.60 4.87
C TRP A 184 0.27 -6.25 5.34
N SER A 185 1.32 -6.18 4.52
CA SER A 185 2.65 -6.67 4.86
C SER A 185 3.25 -5.94 6.06
N ASN A 186 3.06 -4.62 6.15
CA ASN A 186 3.48 -3.83 7.31
C ASN A 186 2.79 -4.30 8.59
N TYR A 187 1.48 -4.57 8.54
CA TYR A 187 0.75 -5.10 9.67
C TYR A 187 1.30 -6.45 10.16
N GLY A 188 1.56 -7.39 9.24
CA GLY A 188 2.17 -8.68 9.61
C GLY A 188 3.56 -8.52 10.20
N TRP A 189 4.41 -7.73 9.53
CA TRP A 189 5.79 -7.52 9.95
C TRP A 189 5.90 -6.83 11.31
N ARG A 190 5.14 -5.75 11.55
CA ARG A 190 5.18 -4.99 12.81
C ARG A 190 4.65 -5.76 14.02
N THR A 191 3.76 -6.74 13.80
CA THR A 191 3.13 -7.52 14.86
C THR A 191 3.73 -8.91 15.03
N GLY A 192 4.54 -9.37 14.07
CA GLY A 192 5.10 -10.72 14.06
C GLY A 192 4.08 -11.81 13.75
N ILE A 193 2.84 -11.46 13.36
CA ILE A 193 1.82 -12.45 13.05
C ILE A 193 1.99 -13.01 11.64
N LYS A 194 1.70 -14.31 11.50
CA LYS A 194 1.54 -14.92 10.19
C LYS A 194 0.20 -14.48 9.60
N LEU A 195 0.25 -13.62 8.59
CA LEU A 195 -0.94 -13.12 7.92
C LEU A 195 -1.70 -14.25 7.22
N PRO A 196 -3.03 -14.37 7.41
CA PRO A 196 -3.83 -15.29 6.64
C PRO A 196 -3.87 -14.89 5.16
N MET A 197 -4.09 -15.86 4.28
CA MET A 197 -4.29 -15.61 2.87
C MET A 197 -5.59 -14.81 2.67
N ILE A 198 -5.52 -13.74 1.89
CA ILE A 198 -6.71 -13.03 1.42
C ILE A 198 -7.47 -13.97 0.50
N LYS A 199 -8.76 -14.17 0.79
CA LYS A 199 -9.64 -15.06 0.02
C LYS A 199 -10.65 -14.31 -0.82
N ARG A 200 -10.69 -12.98 -0.71
CA ARG A 200 -11.73 -12.17 -1.33
C ARG A 200 -11.18 -10.82 -1.79
N VAL A 201 -11.57 -10.42 -2.98
CA VAL A 201 -11.23 -9.12 -3.54
C VAL A 201 -12.51 -8.46 -4.02
N ALA A 202 -12.76 -7.25 -3.53
CA ALA A 202 -13.97 -6.49 -3.80
C ALA A 202 -13.70 -5.32 -4.74
N PHE A 203 -14.59 -5.16 -5.72
CA PHE A 203 -14.69 -4.00 -6.60
C PHE A 203 -16.06 -3.40 -6.37
N THR A 204 -16.16 -2.49 -5.39
CA THR A 204 -17.47 -2.02 -4.89
C THR A 204 -18.23 -1.17 -5.92
N GLN A 205 -17.53 -0.68 -6.95
CA GLN A 205 -18.07 0.24 -7.95
C GLN A 205 -17.94 -0.27 -9.40
N GLN A 206 -17.36 -1.46 -9.61
CA GLN A 206 -17.25 -2.08 -10.94
C GLN A 206 -17.82 -3.50 -10.95
N TYR A 207 -18.44 -3.83 -12.07
CA TYR A 207 -18.88 -5.19 -12.40
C TYR A 207 -17.72 -6.04 -12.91
N SER A 208 -17.88 -7.35 -12.86
CA SER A 208 -17.15 -8.26 -13.73
C SER A 208 -17.79 -8.29 -15.12
N LYS A 209 -17.15 -8.93 -16.10
CA LYS A 209 -17.79 -9.23 -17.39
C LYS A 209 -19.01 -10.13 -17.25
N ASP A 210 -19.03 -11.02 -16.26
CA ASP A 210 -20.04 -12.07 -16.14
C ASP A 210 -21.35 -11.57 -15.49
N ASP A 211 -21.27 -10.50 -14.70
CA ASP A 211 -22.41 -9.92 -13.98
C ASP A 211 -22.71 -8.46 -14.37
N ALA A 212 -22.06 -7.96 -15.41
CA ALA A 212 -22.31 -6.64 -15.95
C ALA A 212 -23.68 -6.59 -16.65
N PRO A 213 -24.53 -5.58 -16.36
CA PRO A 213 -25.74 -5.35 -17.15
C PRO A 213 -25.37 -4.87 -18.57
N PRO A 214 -26.28 -5.00 -19.57
CA PRO A 214 -26.01 -4.55 -20.94
C PRO A 214 -25.66 -3.07 -21.09
N SER A 215 -26.02 -2.24 -20.12
CA SER A 215 -25.72 -0.81 -20.08
C SER A 215 -24.32 -0.46 -19.55
N ALA A 216 -23.60 -1.43 -18.97
CA ALA A 216 -22.27 -1.23 -18.42
C ALA A 216 -21.25 -0.95 -19.53
N LYS A 217 -20.39 0.04 -19.33
CA LYS A 217 -19.40 0.47 -20.31
C LYS A 217 -18.06 -0.23 -20.06
N PRO A 218 -17.55 -1.03 -21.02
CA PRO A 218 -16.19 -1.58 -20.94
C PRO A 218 -15.15 -0.47 -20.79
N GLY A 219 -14.11 -0.73 -19.99
CA GLY A 219 -13.07 0.28 -19.70
C GLY A 219 -13.46 1.33 -18.65
N LYS A 220 -14.69 1.29 -18.12
CA LYS A 220 -15.14 2.13 -17.02
C LYS A 220 -15.86 1.35 -15.92
N ASP A 221 -16.97 0.71 -16.28
CA ASP A 221 -17.88 0.08 -15.32
C ASP A 221 -17.53 -1.40 -15.06
N ILE A 222 -16.60 -1.96 -15.84
CA ILE A 222 -16.20 -3.37 -15.80
C ILE A 222 -14.71 -3.45 -15.47
N PHE A 223 -14.34 -4.14 -14.39
CA PHE A 223 -12.93 -4.17 -13.95
C PHE A 223 -12.06 -5.13 -14.78
N ASN A 224 -12.63 -6.06 -15.55
CA ASN A 224 -11.86 -6.89 -16.47
C ASN A 224 -11.22 -6.01 -17.55
N ASP A 225 -9.91 -5.80 -17.43
CA ASP A 225 -9.13 -5.00 -18.36
C ASP A 225 -8.97 -5.70 -19.72
N LYS A 226 -8.66 -4.91 -20.75
CA LYS A 226 -8.50 -5.43 -22.11
C LYS A 226 -7.38 -6.49 -22.22
N PRO A 227 -6.21 -6.33 -21.59
CA PRO A 227 -5.17 -7.37 -21.55
C PRO A 227 -5.52 -8.63 -20.75
N GLY A 228 -6.56 -8.60 -19.91
CA GLY A 228 -6.89 -9.68 -18.98
C GLY A 228 -5.97 -9.77 -17.76
N ALA A 229 -5.13 -8.76 -17.53
CA ALA A 229 -4.15 -8.74 -16.46
C ALA A 229 -4.78 -8.77 -15.07
N ASN A 230 -5.91 -8.09 -14.87
CA ASN A 230 -6.55 -7.98 -13.56
C ASN A 230 -7.02 -9.34 -13.05
N ILE A 231 -7.67 -10.13 -13.91
CA ILE A 231 -8.13 -11.47 -13.57
C ILE A 231 -6.93 -12.37 -13.36
N TRP A 232 -6.06 -12.46 -14.37
CA TRP A 232 -4.87 -13.31 -14.31
C TRP A 232 -4.04 -13.06 -13.06
N PHE A 233 -3.73 -11.79 -12.77
CA PHE A 233 -2.91 -11.41 -11.63
C PHE A 233 -3.58 -11.82 -10.31
N THR A 234 -4.84 -11.44 -10.13
CA THR A 234 -5.52 -11.64 -8.86
C THR A 234 -5.74 -13.12 -8.55
N GLU A 235 -6.08 -13.94 -9.55
CA GLU A 235 -6.27 -15.38 -9.38
C GLU A 235 -4.95 -16.12 -9.11
N LYS A 236 -3.86 -15.72 -9.78
CA LYS A 236 -2.53 -16.28 -9.49
C LYS A 236 -2.05 -15.90 -8.10
N PHE A 237 -2.33 -14.67 -7.68
CA PHE A 237 -1.88 -14.17 -6.39
C PHE A 237 -2.72 -14.72 -5.22
N PHE A 238 -4.02 -14.86 -5.44
CA PHE A 238 -5.01 -15.40 -4.51
C PHE A 238 -5.76 -16.58 -5.14
N PRO A 239 -5.17 -17.79 -5.16
CA PRO A 239 -5.84 -18.97 -5.72
C PRO A 239 -7.19 -19.22 -5.05
N GLY A 240 -8.24 -19.38 -5.86
CA GLY A 240 -9.61 -19.55 -5.37
C GLY A 240 -10.24 -18.29 -4.79
N VAL A 241 -9.77 -17.10 -5.20
CA VAL A 241 -10.35 -15.82 -4.78
C VAL A 241 -11.84 -15.75 -5.07
N VAL A 242 -12.59 -15.25 -4.10
CA VAL A 242 -13.99 -14.89 -4.27
C VAL A 242 -14.05 -13.42 -4.70
N TRP A 243 -14.71 -13.17 -5.83
CA TRP A 243 -14.91 -11.82 -6.34
C TRP A 243 -16.16 -11.18 -5.72
N ASP A 244 -15.97 -10.01 -5.09
CA ASP A 244 -17.03 -9.20 -4.51
C ASP A 244 -17.29 -7.98 -5.39
N THR A 245 -17.96 -8.21 -6.51
CA THR A 245 -18.23 -7.22 -7.55
C THR A 245 -19.31 -6.22 -7.14
N LYS A 246 -19.48 -5.16 -7.92
CA LYS A 246 -20.58 -4.20 -7.75
C LYS A 246 -21.95 -4.87 -7.64
N ALA A 247 -22.25 -5.91 -8.42
CA ALA A 247 -23.54 -6.62 -8.33
C ALA A 247 -23.75 -7.26 -6.96
N VAL A 248 -22.71 -7.87 -6.38
CA VAL A 248 -22.76 -8.44 -5.02
C VAL A 248 -23.04 -7.34 -4.00
N TRP A 249 -22.37 -6.20 -4.09
CA TRP A 249 -22.58 -5.08 -3.17
C TRP A 249 -23.93 -4.39 -3.36
N ASP A 250 -24.45 -4.32 -4.59
CA ASP A 250 -25.80 -3.83 -4.88
C ASP A 250 -26.86 -4.75 -4.24
N ASN A 251 -26.74 -6.07 -4.41
CA ASN A 251 -27.62 -7.04 -3.75
C ASN A 251 -27.58 -6.92 -2.21
N ARG A 252 -26.39 -6.66 -1.64
CA ARG A 252 -26.28 -6.39 -0.20
C ARG A 252 -26.99 -5.09 0.18
N ALA A 253 -26.93 -4.04 -0.64
CA ALA A 253 -27.65 -2.79 -0.39
C ALA A 253 -29.17 -3.04 -0.40
N ASP A 254 -29.66 -3.75 -1.42
CA ASP A 254 -31.08 -4.05 -1.61
C ASP A 254 -31.65 -4.94 -0.50
N SER A 255 -30.82 -5.77 0.12
CA SER A 255 -31.24 -6.58 1.28
C SER A 255 -31.62 -5.76 2.51
N GLY A 256 -31.21 -4.49 2.59
CA GLY A 256 -31.42 -3.63 3.78
C GLY A 256 -30.69 -4.09 5.04
N LYS A 257 -29.86 -5.14 4.97
CA LYS A 257 -29.12 -5.68 6.11
C LYS A 257 -27.85 -4.89 6.39
N VAL A 258 -27.34 -5.01 7.61
CA VAL A 258 -25.99 -4.56 7.98
C VAL A 258 -25.04 -5.73 7.81
N TYR A 259 -23.87 -5.46 7.24
CA TYR A 259 -22.80 -6.44 7.05
C TYR A 259 -21.58 -6.05 7.89
N ARG A 260 -20.90 -7.04 8.47
CA ARG A 260 -19.66 -6.87 9.21
C ARG A 260 -18.55 -7.65 8.52
N ILE A 261 -17.54 -6.95 8.02
CA ILE A 261 -16.35 -7.53 7.42
C ILE A 261 -15.33 -7.73 8.53
N THR A 262 -14.96 -8.98 8.81
CA THR A 262 -14.11 -9.30 9.98
C THR A 262 -12.73 -8.69 9.86
N THR A 263 -12.12 -8.73 8.68
CA THR A 263 -10.87 -8.02 8.37
C THR A 263 -10.90 -7.48 6.94
N ALA A 264 -10.78 -6.16 6.79
CA ALA A 264 -10.77 -5.46 5.51
C ALA A 264 -9.44 -4.75 5.28
N VAL A 265 -8.89 -4.89 4.08
CA VAL A 265 -7.79 -4.07 3.57
C VAL A 265 -8.43 -3.09 2.57
N VAL A 266 -8.75 -1.89 3.05
CA VAL A 266 -9.40 -0.85 2.25
C VAL A 266 -8.35 -0.11 1.43
N ALA A 267 -8.59 -0.01 0.13
CA ALA A 267 -7.79 0.73 -0.84
C ALA A 267 -8.66 1.80 -1.49
N ASP A 268 -8.36 3.06 -1.23
CA ASP A 268 -9.05 4.21 -1.77
C ASP A 268 -8.03 5.19 -2.36
N ARG A 269 -8.02 5.23 -3.69
CA ARG A 269 -7.07 6.03 -4.46
C ARG A 269 -7.23 7.54 -4.19
N ALA A 270 -8.44 8.04 -4.01
CA ALA A 270 -8.69 9.46 -3.76
C ALA A 270 -8.22 9.88 -2.36
N ALA A 271 -8.45 9.02 -1.38
CA ALA A 271 -7.92 9.20 -0.05
C ALA A 271 -6.38 9.15 -0.03
N GLY A 272 -5.76 8.29 -0.85
CA GLY A 272 -4.30 8.27 -1.05
C GLY A 272 -3.78 9.60 -1.62
N HIS A 273 -4.48 10.16 -2.61
CA HIS A 273 -4.20 11.50 -3.14
C HIS A 273 -4.50 12.65 -2.17
N SER A 274 -5.17 12.38 -1.06
CA SER A 274 -5.44 13.38 0.00
C SER A 274 -4.41 13.32 1.13
N GLY A 275 -3.44 12.41 1.03
CA GLY A 275 -2.35 12.26 1.99
C GLY A 275 -1.30 13.38 1.90
N PRO A 276 -0.48 13.58 2.95
CA PRO A 276 0.59 14.58 2.95
C PRO A 276 1.60 14.40 1.80
N SER A 277 1.80 13.17 1.33
CA SER A 277 2.80 12.84 0.31
C SER A 277 2.18 12.61 -1.09
N ALA A 278 1.02 13.23 -1.37
CA ALA A 278 0.22 12.98 -2.58
C ALA A 278 0.90 13.33 -3.92
N ALA A 279 2.01 14.07 -3.92
CA ALA A 279 2.81 14.37 -5.12
C ALA A 279 3.41 13.11 -5.77
N TYR A 280 3.55 12.03 -4.99
CA TYR A 280 4.03 10.72 -5.45
C TYR A 280 2.87 9.73 -5.66
N LYS A 281 1.78 10.22 -6.28
CA LYS A 281 0.57 9.43 -6.61
C LYS A 281 -0.08 8.87 -5.31
N PRO A 282 -1.03 7.90 -5.27
CA PRO A 282 -1.65 7.57 -3.98
C PRO A 282 -0.66 6.87 -3.03
N TRP A 283 0.58 6.59 -3.45
CA TRP A 283 1.54 5.77 -2.72
C TRP A 283 2.47 6.51 -1.78
N GLY A 284 2.57 7.84 -1.87
CA GLY A 284 3.65 8.59 -1.23
C GLY A 284 3.83 8.26 0.25
N ASP A 285 2.74 8.06 0.99
CA ASP A 285 2.80 7.69 2.40
C ASP A 285 2.90 6.17 2.62
N VAL A 286 2.19 5.35 1.85
CA VAL A 286 2.16 3.89 2.06
C VAL A 286 3.49 3.21 1.77
N LEU A 287 4.25 3.68 0.77
CA LEU A 287 5.55 3.10 0.44
C LEU A 287 6.63 3.41 1.49
N ARG A 288 6.39 4.35 2.41
CA ARG A 288 7.27 4.62 3.56
C ARG A 288 7.01 3.68 4.73
N LEU A 289 5.92 2.92 4.72
CA LEU A 289 5.65 1.94 5.78
C LEU A 289 6.75 0.87 5.75
N PRO A 290 7.39 0.57 6.89
CA PRO A 290 8.44 -0.43 6.92
C PRO A 290 7.84 -1.84 6.74
N VAL A 291 8.52 -2.68 5.97
CA VAL A 291 8.13 -4.07 5.67
C VAL A 291 9.37 -4.93 5.57
N ALA A 292 9.19 -6.25 5.52
CA ALA A 292 10.29 -7.16 5.22
C ALA A 292 10.92 -6.82 3.85
N PRO A 293 12.25 -6.84 3.70
CA PRO A 293 12.92 -6.51 2.44
C PRO A 293 12.45 -7.33 1.22
N ASP A 294 11.96 -8.55 1.45
CA ASP A 294 11.53 -9.52 0.45
C ASP A 294 9.99 -9.54 0.22
N TRP A 295 9.25 -8.55 0.73
CA TRP A 295 7.78 -8.48 0.69
C TRP A 295 7.15 -8.57 -0.72
N LEU A 296 7.90 -8.21 -1.78
CA LEU A 296 7.51 -8.42 -3.19
C LEU A 296 8.19 -9.64 -3.85
N LEU A 297 9.36 -10.08 -3.36
CA LEU A 297 10.07 -11.21 -3.96
C LEU A 297 9.27 -12.52 -3.80
N THR A 298 8.67 -12.71 -2.64
CA THR A 298 7.76 -13.84 -2.39
C THR A 298 6.55 -13.83 -3.33
N LEU A 299 6.10 -12.65 -3.76
CA LEU A 299 4.99 -12.49 -4.70
C LEU A 299 5.38 -12.84 -6.11
N ARG A 300 6.55 -12.37 -6.54
CA ARG A 300 7.13 -12.72 -7.83
C ARG A 300 7.19 -14.24 -7.99
N GLY A 301 7.63 -14.95 -6.95
CA GLY A 301 7.62 -16.43 -6.92
C GLY A 301 6.23 -17.04 -7.14
N ARG A 302 5.16 -16.44 -6.57
CA ARG A 302 3.78 -16.91 -6.79
C ARG A 302 3.28 -16.64 -8.20
N VAL A 303 3.48 -15.42 -8.69
CA VAL A 303 3.09 -15.00 -10.05
C VAL A 303 3.66 -15.96 -11.11
N PHE A 304 4.89 -16.44 -10.87
CA PHE A 304 5.58 -17.35 -11.79
C PHE A 304 5.50 -18.85 -11.46
N SER A 305 4.87 -19.24 -10.36
CA SER A 305 4.88 -20.65 -9.88
C SER A 305 4.34 -21.67 -10.89
N GLU A 306 3.37 -21.26 -11.69
CA GLU A 306 2.72 -22.08 -12.73
C GLU A 306 3.02 -21.58 -14.14
N TYR A 307 4.01 -20.71 -14.31
CA TYR A 307 4.40 -20.27 -15.63
C TYR A 307 4.96 -21.46 -16.44
N ARG A 308 4.48 -21.58 -17.68
CA ARG A 308 4.81 -22.66 -18.63
C ARG A 308 5.15 -22.13 -20.02
N GLY A 309 5.34 -20.82 -20.15
CA GLY A 309 5.77 -20.21 -21.40
C GLY A 309 7.24 -20.45 -21.70
N ASP A 310 7.68 -19.94 -22.84
CA ASP A 310 9.00 -20.23 -23.41
C ASP A 310 10.13 -19.41 -22.79
N THR A 311 9.81 -18.28 -22.15
CA THR A 311 10.81 -17.37 -21.56
C THR A 311 11.36 -17.94 -20.25
N PRO A 312 12.66 -18.30 -20.16
CA PRO A 312 13.20 -18.81 -18.90
C PRO A 312 13.22 -17.69 -17.86
N LEU A 313 12.85 -17.99 -16.62
CA LEU A 313 12.69 -17.00 -15.55
C LEU A 313 13.98 -16.63 -14.81
N SER A 314 15.03 -17.41 -15.00
CA SER A 314 16.36 -17.11 -14.46
C SER A 314 16.95 -15.88 -15.13
N MET A 315 17.69 -15.08 -14.37
CA MET A 315 18.45 -13.99 -14.96
C MET A 315 19.45 -14.53 -16.00
N PRO A 316 19.65 -13.83 -17.12
CA PRO A 316 20.63 -14.22 -18.12
C PRO A 316 22.05 -14.03 -17.57
N GLU A 317 23.00 -14.85 -18.01
CA GLU A 317 24.42 -14.69 -17.65
C GLU A 317 24.98 -13.36 -18.17
N LYS A 318 24.66 -13.04 -19.42
CA LYS A 318 24.94 -11.74 -20.03
C LYS A 318 23.77 -10.79 -19.77
N PRO A 319 24.00 -9.54 -19.36
CA PRO A 319 22.92 -8.58 -19.11
C PRO A 319 21.97 -8.45 -20.31
N LEU A 320 20.67 -8.43 -20.05
CA LEU A 320 19.64 -8.25 -21.07
C LEU A 320 19.03 -6.85 -20.96
N VAL A 321 19.15 -6.05 -22.02
CA VAL A 321 18.45 -4.78 -22.18
C VAL A 321 17.19 -5.02 -23.02
N VAL A 322 16.03 -4.77 -22.43
CA VAL A 322 14.74 -4.85 -23.12
C VAL A 322 14.29 -3.43 -23.46
N TYR A 323 14.16 -3.12 -24.74
CA TYR A 323 13.48 -1.91 -25.21
C TYR A 323 12.02 -2.23 -25.51
N LEU A 324 11.12 -1.79 -24.62
CA LEU A 324 9.69 -1.87 -24.84
C LEU A 324 9.24 -0.69 -25.71
N GLN A 325 9.28 -0.89 -27.03
CA GLN A 325 8.92 0.11 -28.01
C GLN A 325 7.42 0.31 -28.10
N ARG A 326 7.02 1.52 -28.50
CA ARG A 326 5.61 1.95 -28.59
C ARG A 326 5.32 2.78 -29.84
N GLN A 327 6.07 2.55 -30.91
CA GLN A 327 5.99 3.32 -32.15
C GLN A 327 4.60 3.27 -32.82
N ASP A 328 3.81 2.22 -32.57
CA ASP A 328 2.42 2.11 -33.02
C ASP A 328 1.38 2.83 -32.15
N SER A 329 1.83 3.64 -31.17
CA SER A 329 0.93 4.33 -30.24
C SER A 329 1.12 5.85 -30.27
N SER A 330 0.18 6.59 -29.67
CA SER A 330 0.25 8.06 -29.60
C SER A 330 1.40 8.56 -28.73
N ARG A 331 1.80 7.81 -27.70
CA ARG A 331 2.96 8.09 -26.84
C ARG A 331 4.14 7.26 -27.35
N ARG A 332 5.05 7.89 -28.08
CA ARG A 332 6.17 7.25 -28.77
C ARG A 332 7.35 8.22 -28.90
N LEU A 333 8.51 7.71 -29.27
CA LEU A 333 9.62 8.55 -29.69
C LEU A 333 9.34 9.13 -31.08
N VAL A 334 9.92 10.28 -31.41
CA VAL A 334 10.06 10.68 -32.84
C VAL A 334 10.80 9.57 -33.59
N THR A 335 10.50 9.41 -34.88
CA THR A 335 11.00 8.30 -35.69
C THR A 335 12.52 8.28 -35.72
N GLU A 336 13.14 9.43 -35.91
CA GLU A 336 14.59 9.57 -36.03
C GLU A 336 15.31 9.19 -34.72
N ASP A 337 14.78 9.64 -33.57
CA ASP A 337 15.35 9.31 -32.26
C ASP A 337 15.12 7.83 -31.90
N HIS A 338 14.02 7.23 -32.36
CA HIS A 338 13.78 5.80 -32.23
C HIS A 338 14.80 4.97 -33.01
N GLU A 339 15.01 5.28 -34.29
CA GLU A 339 15.98 4.60 -35.15
C GLU A 339 17.40 4.74 -34.58
N ALA A 340 17.78 5.96 -34.19
CA ALA A 340 19.06 6.22 -33.56
C ALA A 340 19.24 5.46 -32.22
N LEU A 341 18.16 5.30 -31.43
CA LEU A 341 18.20 4.49 -30.22
C LEU A 341 18.40 3.01 -30.54
N VAL A 342 17.68 2.46 -31.51
CA VAL A 342 17.83 1.07 -31.94
C VAL A 342 19.28 0.80 -32.41
N ASP A 343 19.88 1.71 -33.18
CA ASP A 343 21.26 1.59 -33.64
C ASP A 343 22.27 1.59 -32.49
N GLU A 344 22.11 2.50 -31.52
CA GLU A 344 22.97 2.59 -30.33
C GLU A 344 22.81 1.37 -29.40
N LEU A 345 21.61 0.81 -29.28
CA LEU A 345 21.39 -0.44 -28.54
C LEU A 345 22.07 -1.62 -29.24
N HIS A 346 21.91 -1.75 -30.56
CA HIS A 346 22.62 -2.79 -31.31
C HIS A 346 24.13 -2.61 -31.28
N GLN A 347 24.63 -1.38 -31.14
CA GLN A 347 26.04 -1.13 -30.89
C GLN A 347 26.49 -1.72 -29.55
N LEU A 348 25.74 -1.54 -28.46
CA LEU A 348 26.02 -2.21 -27.17
C LEU A 348 26.09 -3.74 -27.33
N GLN A 349 25.24 -4.32 -28.18
CA GLN A 349 25.27 -5.75 -28.47
C GLN A 349 26.55 -6.18 -29.21
N ARG A 350 26.94 -5.44 -30.26
CA ARG A 350 28.16 -5.69 -31.04
C ARG A 350 29.42 -5.56 -30.19
N GLU A 351 29.42 -4.61 -29.25
CA GLU A 351 30.49 -4.41 -28.27
C GLU A 351 30.52 -5.49 -27.17
N GLY A 352 29.54 -6.39 -27.14
CA GLY A 352 29.47 -7.46 -26.14
C GLY A 352 28.99 -7.00 -24.76
N VAL A 353 28.49 -5.77 -24.62
CA VAL A 353 28.08 -5.17 -23.34
C VAL A 353 26.81 -5.84 -22.79
N ALA A 354 25.82 -6.07 -23.64
CA ALA A 354 24.54 -6.67 -23.27
C ALA A 354 23.92 -7.40 -24.47
N ASP A 355 22.95 -8.26 -24.23
CA ASP A 355 22.00 -8.71 -25.25
C ASP A 355 20.82 -7.75 -25.32
N ILE A 356 20.26 -7.56 -26.52
CA ILE A 356 19.18 -6.60 -26.75
C ILE A 356 17.93 -7.34 -27.21
N ALA A 357 16.81 -7.06 -26.56
CA ALA A 357 15.48 -7.47 -27.02
C ALA A 357 14.63 -6.23 -27.33
N LEU A 358 14.13 -6.15 -28.56
CA LEU A 358 13.17 -5.15 -28.98
C LEU A 358 11.77 -5.77 -28.84
N GLU A 359 10.97 -5.26 -27.92
CA GLU A 359 9.67 -5.83 -27.55
C GLU A 359 8.54 -4.84 -27.86
N ALA A 360 7.44 -5.35 -28.40
CA ALA A 360 6.21 -4.59 -28.60
C ALA A 360 5.03 -5.44 -28.13
N PHE A 361 4.48 -5.12 -26.96
CA PHE A 361 3.34 -5.86 -26.43
C PHE A 361 2.07 -5.51 -27.18
N ASN A 362 1.48 -6.54 -27.78
CA ASN A 362 0.20 -6.46 -28.46
C ASN A 362 -0.71 -7.61 -27.98
N SER A 363 -1.95 -7.65 -28.45
CA SER A 363 -2.95 -8.60 -27.98
C SER A 363 -2.68 -10.07 -28.34
N SER A 364 -1.71 -10.38 -29.20
CA SER A 364 -1.35 -11.77 -29.53
C SER A 364 -0.42 -12.41 -28.49
N MET A 365 0.30 -11.61 -27.69
CA MET A 365 1.19 -12.13 -26.66
C MET A 365 0.43 -12.40 -25.36
N PRO A 366 0.44 -13.65 -24.84
CA PRO A 366 -0.14 -13.96 -23.54
C PRO A 366 0.41 -13.03 -22.45
N PHE A 367 -0.45 -12.65 -21.49
CA PHE A 367 -0.05 -11.66 -20.49
C PHE A 367 1.06 -12.15 -19.56
N ASP A 368 1.05 -13.43 -19.21
CA ASP A 368 2.12 -14.07 -18.43
C ASP A 368 3.45 -14.10 -19.18
N GLU A 369 3.43 -14.28 -20.50
CA GLU A 369 4.61 -14.16 -21.35
C GLU A 369 5.18 -12.73 -21.35
N GLN A 370 4.33 -11.71 -21.42
CA GLN A 370 4.74 -10.30 -21.29
C GLN A 370 5.45 -10.07 -19.94
N VAL A 371 4.86 -10.59 -18.86
CA VAL A 371 5.42 -10.48 -17.50
C VAL A 371 6.76 -11.22 -17.38
N ALA A 372 6.90 -12.42 -17.96
CA ALA A 372 8.14 -13.20 -17.94
C ALA A 372 9.29 -12.50 -18.68
N ARG A 373 9.02 -11.94 -19.86
CA ARG A 373 10.02 -11.20 -20.66
C ARG A 373 10.59 -10.00 -19.92
N ILE A 374 9.73 -9.22 -19.26
CA ILE A 374 10.18 -8.08 -18.45
C ILE A 374 10.87 -8.53 -17.17
N ALA A 375 10.38 -9.59 -16.51
CA ALA A 375 10.95 -10.04 -15.24
C ALA A 375 12.42 -10.50 -15.33
N ARG A 376 12.84 -10.96 -16.52
CA ARG A 376 14.22 -11.35 -16.83
C ARG A 376 15.10 -10.19 -17.30
N ALA A 377 14.51 -9.04 -17.64
CA ALA A 377 15.29 -7.87 -18.06
C ALA A 377 16.27 -7.45 -16.95
N THR A 378 17.53 -7.24 -17.32
CA THR A 378 18.47 -6.53 -16.45
C THR A 378 18.16 -5.04 -16.52
N ILE A 379 17.99 -4.51 -17.72
CA ILE A 379 17.59 -3.12 -17.92
C ILE A 379 16.33 -3.09 -18.77
N LEU A 380 15.31 -2.39 -18.30
CA LEU A 380 14.10 -2.08 -19.07
C LEU A 380 14.17 -0.63 -19.51
N ILE A 381 13.99 -0.37 -20.80
CA ILE A 381 13.87 0.99 -21.33
C ILE A 381 12.56 1.14 -22.08
N ALA A 382 11.84 2.24 -21.86
CA ALA A 382 10.57 2.50 -22.54
C ALA A 382 10.18 3.97 -22.45
N VAL A 383 9.32 4.41 -23.37
CA VAL A 383 8.58 5.67 -23.18
C VAL A 383 7.55 5.53 -22.05
N HIS A 384 7.26 6.64 -21.38
CA HIS A 384 6.23 6.73 -20.34
C HIS A 384 4.91 6.05 -20.77
N GLY A 385 4.50 5.03 -20.02
CA GLY A 385 3.21 4.39 -20.22
C GLY A 385 3.05 3.02 -19.59
N ASN A 386 1.87 2.45 -19.80
CA ASN A 386 1.36 1.37 -18.96
C ASN A 386 2.26 0.15 -18.92
N GLY A 387 2.96 -0.19 -19.99
CA GLY A 387 3.93 -1.28 -20.04
C GLY A 387 4.99 -1.23 -18.93
N LEU A 388 5.34 -0.04 -18.42
CA LEU A 388 6.25 0.10 -17.28
C LEU A 388 5.68 -0.45 -15.96
N THR A 389 4.39 -0.77 -15.88
CA THR A 389 3.81 -1.50 -14.74
C THR A 389 4.47 -2.86 -14.55
N HIS A 390 5.00 -3.48 -15.62
CA HIS A 390 5.73 -4.74 -15.53
C HIS A 390 7.06 -4.63 -14.76
N SER A 391 7.57 -3.41 -14.53
CA SER A 391 8.76 -3.19 -13.67
C SER A 391 8.61 -3.74 -12.26
N LEU A 392 7.36 -3.87 -11.76
CA LEU A 392 7.04 -4.50 -10.48
C LEU A 392 7.56 -5.95 -10.38
N TRP A 393 7.74 -6.63 -11.53
CA TRP A 393 8.12 -8.05 -11.61
C TRP A 393 9.59 -8.27 -11.96
N MET A 394 10.36 -7.21 -12.19
CA MET A 394 11.79 -7.30 -12.46
C MET A 394 12.57 -7.91 -11.29
N THR A 395 13.67 -8.61 -11.59
CA THR A 395 14.59 -9.08 -10.56
C THR A 395 15.43 -7.91 -10.04
N PRO A 396 15.40 -7.57 -8.74
CA PRO A 396 16.31 -6.58 -8.21
C PRO A 396 17.73 -7.13 -8.14
N THR A 397 18.65 -6.42 -8.78
CA THR A 397 20.11 -6.63 -8.71
C THR A 397 20.79 -5.26 -8.66
N PRO A 398 22.06 -5.16 -8.27
CA PRO A 398 22.80 -3.90 -8.34
C PRO A 398 22.84 -3.28 -9.75
N ARG A 399 22.64 -4.12 -10.80
CA ARG A 399 22.62 -3.71 -12.21
C ARG A 399 21.21 -3.47 -12.76
N SER A 400 20.17 -3.77 -11.97
CA SER A 400 18.80 -3.71 -12.46
C SER A 400 18.30 -2.27 -12.52
N ALA A 401 17.86 -1.84 -13.69
CA ALA A 401 17.40 -0.46 -13.90
C ALA A 401 16.23 -0.33 -14.87
N VAL A 402 15.42 0.71 -14.66
CA VAL A 402 14.39 1.17 -15.60
C VAL A 402 14.78 2.55 -16.12
N PHE A 403 14.78 2.76 -17.43
CA PHE A 403 14.85 4.07 -18.05
C PHE A 403 13.49 4.42 -18.65
N GLU A 404 12.84 5.42 -18.07
CA GLU A 404 11.56 5.92 -18.53
C GLU A 404 11.78 7.23 -19.30
N PHE A 405 11.41 7.24 -20.58
CA PHE A 405 11.49 8.44 -21.41
C PHE A 405 10.23 9.28 -21.25
N GLN A 406 10.39 10.54 -20.87
CA GLN A 406 9.30 11.50 -20.67
C GLN A 406 9.50 12.73 -21.57
N PRO A 407 8.42 13.45 -21.93
CA PRO A 407 8.58 14.75 -22.59
C PRO A 407 9.43 15.69 -21.74
N ARG A 408 10.31 16.48 -22.35
CA ARG A 408 11.24 17.38 -21.64
C ARG A 408 10.58 18.34 -20.64
N THR A 409 9.34 18.72 -20.92
CA THR A 409 8.56 19.66 -20.10
C THR A 409 7.75 18.99 -18.98
N CYS A 410 7.95 17.69 -18.79
CA CYS A 410 7.17 16.87 -17.87
C CYS A 410 8.10 16.12 -16.90
N THR A 411 7.72 16.12 -15.63
CA THR A 411 8.24 15.21 -14.62
C THR A 411 7.07 14.45 -14.02
N ILE A 412 6.95 13.16 -14.30
CA ILE A 412 5.79 12.34 -13.95
C ILE A 412 6.20 11.08 -13.19
N THR A 413 5.55 10.89 -12.05
CA THR A 413 5.90 9.87 -11.05
C THR A 413 4.94 8.68 -11.05
N ASP A 414 4.40 8.29 -12.21
CA ASP A 414 3.40 7.22 -12.31
C ASP A 414 4.05 5.83 -12.15
N TYR A 415 5.18 5.58 -12.80
CA TYR A 415 5.78 4.24 -12.85
C TYR A 415 7.04 4.07 -12.00
N SER A 416 7.78 5.14 -11.71
CA SER A 416 8.94 5.09 -10.81
C SER A 416 8.65 4.46 -9.43
N PRO A 417 7.47 4.67 -8.80
CA PRO A 417 7.13 4.01 -7.53
C PRO A 417 7.09 2.47 -7.65
N LEU A 418 6.73 1.93 -8.82
CA LEU A 418 6.62 0.48 -9.03
C LEU A 418 8.01 -0.18 -9.09
N ALA A 419 8.92 0.42 -9.85
CA ALA A 419 10.31 -0.04 -9.93
C ALA A 419 11.01 0.09 -8.56
N ILE A 420 10.86 1.23 -7.89
CA ILE A 420 11.44 1.46 -6.55
C ILE A 420 10.88 0.46 -5.53
N ALA A 421 9.57 0.21 -5.55
CA ALA A 421 8.95 -0.78 -4.67
C ALA A 421 9.56 -2.18 -4.89
N ALA A 422 9.86 -2.54 -6.14
CA ALA A 422 10.53 -3.79 -6.52
C ALA A 422 12.04 -3.82 -6.21
N GLY A 423 12.62 -2.74 -5.69
CA GLY A 423 14.06 -2.64 -5.43
C GLY A 423 14.90 -2.42 -6.69
N VAL A 424 14.30 -1.87 -7.75
CA VAL A 424 14.94 -1.60 -9.03
C VAL A 424 15.18 -0.09 -9.18
N GLN A 425 16.38 0.29 -9.60
CA GLN A 425 16.72 1.70 -9.85
C GLN A 425 15.86 2.24 -10.99
N HIS A 426 15.38 3.47 -10.86
CA HIS A 426 14.60 4.13 -11.90
C HIS A 426 15.30 5.42 -12.33
N TYR A 427 15.38 5.65 -13.63
CA TYR A 427 15.91 6.85 -14.27
C TYR A 427 14.78 7.52 -15.06
N MET A 428 14.51 8.78 -14.74
CA MET A 428 13.55 9.60 -15.47
C MET A 428 14.33 10.41 -16.50
N VAL A 429 14.20 10.04 -17.77
CA VAL A 429 14.99 10.57 -18.88
C VAL A 429 14.20 11.65 -19.61
N HIS A 430 14.84 12.80 -19.83
CA HIS A 430 14.26 13.96 -20.48
C HIS A 430 15.20 14.42 -21.60
N GLU A 431 14.94 13.93 -22.83
CA GLU A 431 15.66 14.30 -24.05
C GLU A 431 17.19 14.13 -23.98
N THR A 432 17.91 15.07 -23.35
CA THR A 432 19.37 15.11 -23.26
C THR A 432 19.95 14.79 -21.88
N ASP A 433 19.12 14.59 -20.86
CA ASP A 433 19.55 14.27 -19.50
C ASP A 433 18.63 13.25 -18.82
N PHE A 434 18.97 12.93 -17.57
CA PHE A 434 18.11 12.15 -16.68
C PHE A 434 18.31 12.56 -15.22
N CYS A 435 17.36 12.20 -14.39
CA CYS A 435 17.46 12.33 -12.94
C CYS A 435 16.93 11.06 -12.25
N LEU A 436 17.32 10.86 -10.99
CA LEU A 436 16.70 9.85 -10.14
C LEU A 436 15.42 10.43 -9.54
N PRO A 437 14.39 9.61 -9.22
CA PRO A 437 13.14 10.10 -8.66
C PRO A 437 13.26 11.01 -7.43
N LEU A 438 14.31 10.85 -6.63
CA LEU A 438 14.58 11.69 -5.46
C LEU A 438 15.16 13.06 -5.84
N ASP A 439 15.91 13.12 -6.94
CA ASP A 439 16.64 14.31 -7.40
C ASP A 439 15.86 15.08 -8.48
N CYS A 440 14.85 14.46 -9.08
CA CYS A 440 14.01 15.08 -10.10
C CYS A 440 13.14 16.20 -9.51
N PRO A 441 12.74 17.18 -10.35
CA PRO A 441 11.73 18.15 -9.97
C PRO A 441 10.44 17.47 -9.47
N GLY A 442 9.65 18.22 -8.68
CA GLY A 442 8.32 17.74 -8.28
C GLY A 442 7.43 17.46 -9.50
N ARG A 443 6.38 16.65 -9.31
CA ARG A 443 5.47 16.27 -10.41
C ARG A 443 4.91 17.50 -11.15
N HIS A 444 5.18 17.64 -12.45
CA HIS A 444 4.66 18.71 -13.30
C HIS A 444 4.58 18.31 -14.78
N CYS A 445 3.83 19.06 -15.59
CA CYS A 445 3.86 19.02 -17.05
C CYS A 445 3.42 20.37 -17.61
N GLU A 446 4.24 20.99 -18.45
CA GLU A 446 3.86 22.26 -19.09
C GLU A 446 2.80 22.05 -20.19
N LYS A 447 1.92 23.04 -20.35
CA LYS A 447 0.95 23.12 -21.45
C LYS A 447 1.53 23.99 -22.58
N PRO A 448 1.23 23.72 -23.87
CA PRO A 448 0.22 22.78 -24.39
C PRO A 448 0.68 21.34 -24.62
N GLY A 449 1.91 20.95 -24.22
CA GLY A 449 2.45 19.61 -24.49
C GLY A 449 1.80 18.48 -23.68
N GLY A 450 1.81 18.55 -22.35
CA GLY A 450 1.29 17.46 -21.52
C GLY A 450 1.96 16.09 -21.78
N ILE A 451 1.51 15.08 -21.03
CA ILE A 451 2.17 13.77 -20.96
C ILE A 451 1.94 12.85 -22.17
N ASN A 452 0.93 13.16 -23.00
CA ASN A 452 0.51 12.33 -24.13
C ASN A 452 1.06 12.84 -25.46
N THR A 453 2.32 13.27 -25.46
CA THR A 453 3.02 13.80 -26.64
C THR A 453 4.06 12.84 -27.19
N ILE A 454 4.56 13.18 -28.37
CA ILE A 454 5.76 12.57 -28.94
C ILE A 454 6.96 13.02 -28.11
N ILE A 455 7.88 12.09 -27.86
CA ILE A 455 9.04 12.28 -26.98
C ILE A 455 10.31 12.36 -27.83
N HIS A 456 11.15 13.34 -27.51
CA HIS A 456 12.50 13.44 -28.05
C HIS A 456 13.50 12.77 -27.12
N LEU A 457 14.57 12.21 -27.69
CA LEU A 457 15.61 11.50 -26.97
C LEU A 457 16.94 11.61 -27.70
N LYS A 458 18.00 11.96 -26.97
CA LYS A 458 19.38 11.76 -27.39
C LYS A 458 19.85 10.39 -26.89
N PRO A 459 19.95 9.35 -27.75
CA PRO A 459 20.10 7.98 -27.28
C PRO A 459 21.35 7.71 -26.43
N LYS A 460 22.45 8.41 -26.73
CA LYS A 460 23.71 8.29 -25.97
C LYS A 460 23.58 8.56 -24.47
N VAL A 461 22.63 9.41 -24.08
CA VAL A 461 22.35 9.68 -22.65
C VAL A 461 21.97 8.40 -21.91
N VAL A 462 21.23 7.52 -22.58
CA VAL A 462 20.79 6.23 -22.04
C VAL A 462 21.89 5.19 -22.20
N THR A 463 22.47 5.03 -23.39
CA THR A 463 23.45 3.96 -23.64
C THR A 463 24.76 4.15 -22.89
N ASP A 464 25.21 5.38 -22.67
CA ASP A 464 26.40 5.66 -21.84
C ASP A 464 26.16 5.31 -20.37
N GLN A 465 24.94 5.58 -19.86
CA GLN A 465 24.58 5.20 -18.50
C GLN A 465 24.41 3.69 -18.37
N ILE A 466 23.87 3.00 -19.38
CA ILE A 466 23.83 1.53 -19.43
C ILE A 466 25.24 0.95 -19.34
N ARG A 467 26.20 1.46 -20.11
CA ARG A 467 27.61 1.01 -20.04
C ARG A 467 28.17 1.14 -18.62
N ARG A 468 27.91 2.27 -17.95
CA ARG A 468 28.37 2.50 -16.57
C ARG A 468 27.74 1.52 -15.58
N ILE A 469 26.43 1.28 -15.68
CA ILE A 469 25.72 0.35 -14.78
C ILE A 469 26.24 -1.08 -14.96
N LEU A 470 26.50 -1.50 -16.20
CA LEU A 470 26.90 -2.89 -16.49
C LEU A 470 28.41 -3.15 -16.33
N ALA A 471 29.22 -2.10 -16.23
CA ALA A 471 30.65 -2.21 -15.95
C ALA A 471 30.96 -2.60 -14.49
N HIS A 472 30.01 -2.37 -13.58
CA HIS A 472 30.07 -2.72 -12.15
C HIS A 472 29.10 -3.85 -11.88
#